data_AF-A0A9W7Z453-F1
#
_entry.id   AF-A0A9W7Z453-F1
#
_cell.length_a   1.000
_cell.length_b   1.000
_cell.length_c   1.000
_cell.angle_alpha   90.00
_cell.angle_beta   90.00
_cell.angle_gamma   90.00
#
_symmetry.space_group_name_H-M   'P 1'
#
loop_
_entity.id
_entity.type
_entity.pdbx_description
1 polymer ?
#
loop_
_entity_poly.entity_id
_entity_poly.type
_entity_poly.pdbx_seq_one_letter_code
_entity_poly.pdbx_strand_id
1 'polypeptide(L)'
;MLSTISVAVYLDSPEAIMYGGPREANGTAIAGRVVVTGKNAAQMASLIVTLRGQRARRFHTQQSAASATRVQASLVADGQNNSEHVAVSDRAHAWRFALRIPGDMAETVYTRSSFVAYEVVAEARAIGAFAAVQSRAVPVAIKRTPPADSAWAAAAGAAVEENAAWRSQLELTLTTPSRIMHDTQTVGVSCVVRPLAKGLRLGRVAVQLSERITHNGAWHAQPYTTTRVVAEEVDPEPDTGGLGQTLVHETAASYTLHVPPAYTGIQYDIHRGSIRAHHELALTVSISDAQGRVHNLRLATPVFVLPLTRTRRASLPRYEDAAADRLVSAPAPRRDSDFWAQFVLIDTAPSPAPGRAEPALDACPLALHGYRPSDIAQAPPPSYPGAQEEIERTVVPPLRPEPSHEASSSFVTPMYTEAMYSESLPDIERSAMPLEAYVVV
;
A
#
# COMPACT_ATOMS: atom_id res chain seq x y z
N MET A 1 24.55 5.70 -41.76
CA MET A 1 24.22 6.34 -40.47
C MET A 1 22.93 5.71 -39.95
N LEU A 2 22.96 5.04 -38.80
CA LEU A 2 21.75 4.46 -38.21
C LEU A 2 20.83 5.59 -37.75
N SER A 3 19.58 5.62 -38.23
CA SER A 3 18.60 6.62 -37.81
C SER A 3 18.18 6.33 -36.37
N THR A 4 18.74 7.05 -35.41
CA THR A 4 18.35 6.94 -34.00
C THR A 4 17.02 7.67 -33.79
N ILE A 5 15.96 6.93 -33.50
CA ILE A 5 14.72 7.48 -32.95
C ILE A 5 14.78 7.43 -31.42
N SER A 6 14.08 8.35 -30.76
CA SER A 6 13.92 8.40 -29.30
C SER A 6 12.43 8.38 -28.97
N VAL A 7 12.06 7.68 -27.90
CA VAL A 7 10.66 7.49 -27.48
C VAL A 7 10.48 8.03 -26.07
N ALA A 8 9.47 8.89 -25.90
CA ALA A 8 9.03 9.39 -24.60
C ALA A 8 7.54 9.10 -24.39
N VAL A 9 7.17 8.71 -23.17
CA VAL A 9 5.78 8.44 -22.78
C VAL A 9 5.37 9.45 -21.74
N TYR A 10 4.23 10.09 -21.94
CA TYR A 10 3.63 11.04 -20.99
C TYR A 10 2.23 10.55 -20.67
N LEU A 11 2.01 10.17 -19.40
CA LEU A 11 0.67 9.81 -18.91
C LEU A 11 -0.11 11.06 -18.56
N ASP A 12 -1.42 11.04 -18.80
CA ASP A 12 -2.31 12.13 -18.35
C ASP A 12 -2.43 12.14 -16.81
N SER A 13 -2.29 10.96 -16.18
CA SER A 13 -2.22 10.75 -14.73
C SER A 13 -1.21 9.64 -14.41
N PRO A 14 -0.39 9.77 -13.35
CA PRO A 14 0.49 8.69 -12.89
C PRO A 14 -0.26 7.53 -12.21
N GLU A 15 -1.57 7.70 -12.00
CA GLU A 15 -2.43 6.76 -11.31
C GLU A 15 -3.74 6.50 -12.06
N ALA A 16 -4.21 5.26 -11.96
CA ALA A 16 -5.51 4.82 -12.42
C ALA A 16 -6.36 4.47 -11.19
N ILE A 17 -7.47 5.19 -11.01
CA ILE A 17 -8.38 4.98 -9.88
C ILE A 17 -9.61 4.23 -10.37
N MET A 18 -9.88 3.08 -9.75
CA MET A 18 -11.09 2.28 -9.96
C MET A 18 -12.06 2.50 -8.80
N TYR A 19 -13.34 2.68 -9.12
CA TYR A 19 -14.39 2.86 -8.13
C TYR A 19 -15.13 1.55 -7.86
N GLY A 20 -15.16 1.12 -6.61
CA GLY A 20 -15.82 -0.12 -6.17
C GLY A 20 -14.88 -1.33 -6.10
N GLY A 21 -15.43 -2.46 -5.63
CA GLY A 21 -14.68 -3.71 -5.50
C GLY A 21 -14.35 -4.34 -6.87
N PRO A 22 -13.46 -5.36 -6.95
CA PRO A 22 -13.05 -5.97 -8.23
C PRO A 22 -14.18 -6.53 -9.11
N ARG A 23 -15.35 -6.85 -8.53
CA ARG A 23 -16.53 -7.32 -9.28
C ARG A 23 -17.51 -6.22 -9.65
N GLU A 24 -17.41 -5.06 -9.01
CA GLU A 24 -18.33 -3.94 -9.17
C GLU A 24 -17.71 -2.83 -10.01
N ALA A 25 -16.39 -2.69 -9.95
CA ALA A 25 -15.67 -1.67 -10.65
C ALA A 25 -15.82 -1.86 -12.16
N ASN A 26 -16.26 -0.79 -12.83
CA ASN A 26 -16.13 -0.69 -14.26
C ASN A 26 -14.63 -0.53 -14.60
N GLY A 27 -14.23 -1.08 -15.74
CA GLY A 27 -12.89 -0.83 -16.26
C GLY A 27 -12.62 0.66 -16.41
N THR A 28 -11.39 1.09 -16.12
CA THR A 28 -10.96 2.48 -16.29
C THR A 28 -9.98 2.60 -17.46
N ALA A 29 -9.67 3.81 -17.90
CA ALA A 29 -8.74 4.04 -18.99
C ALA A 29 -7.47 4.73 -18.49
N ILE A 30 -6.32 4.17 -18.84
CA ILE A 30 -5.03 4.86 -18.72
C ILE A 30 -4.78 5.59 -20.04
N ALA A 31 -4.83 6.90 -20.00
CA ALA A 31 -4.63 7.75 -21.17
C ALA A 31 -3.29 8.49 -21.10
N GLY A 32 -2.80 8.87 -22.28
CA GLY A 32 -1.58 9.65 -22.40
C GLY A 32 -1.20 9.89 -23.84
N ARG A 33 0.06 10.26 -24.03
CA ARG A 33 0.67 10.44 -25.35
C ARG A 33 2.07 9.83 -25.40
N VAL A 34 2.42 9.33 -26.58
CA VAL A 34 3.79 8.93 -26.91
C VAL A 34 4.37 9.95 -27.87
N VAL A 35 5.57 10.44 -27.59
CA VAL A 35 6.32 11.33 -28.46
C VAL A 35 7.51 10.57 -29.01
N VAL A 36 7.61 10.50 -30.33
CA VAL A 36 8.76 9.93 -31.02
C VAL A 36 9.54 11.03 -31.70
N THR A 37 10.82 11.13 -31.37
CA THR A 37 11.73 12.15 -31.88
C THR A 37 12.82 11.51 -32.75
N GLY A 38 13.04 12.01 -33.96
CA GLY A 38 14.07 11.51 -34.86
C GLY A 38 13.87 11.98 -36.30
N LYS A 39 14.91 11.83 -37.14
CA LYS A 39 14.85 12.21 -38.56
C LYS A 39 13.77 11.44 -39.34
N ASN A 40 13.47 10.22 -38.93
CA ASN A 40 12.51 9.32 -39.57
C ASN A 40 11.31 9.04 -38.65
N ALA A 41 10.97 9.97 -37.75
CA ALA A 41 9.87 9.79 -36.80
C ALA A 41 8.49 9.63 -37.48
N ALA A 42 8.31 10.21 -38.68
CA ALA A 42 7.13 9.99 -39.51
C ALA A 42 7.10 8.61 -40.22
N GLN A 43 8.24 7.94 -40.35
CA GLN A 43 8.42 6.68 -41.09
C GLN A 43 8.62 5.50 -40.13
N MET A 44 7.67 5.32 -39.22
CA MET A 44 7.66 4.18 -38.31
C MET A 44 6.94 2.99 -38.92
N ALA A 45 7.48 1.79 -38.72
CA ALA A 45 6.80 0.55 -39.07
C ALA A 45 5.74 0.19 -38.02
N SER A 46 6.06 0.37 -36.74
CA SER A 46 5.13 0.06 -35.64
C SER A 46 5.34 0.97 -34.44
N LEU A 47 4.25 1.33 -33.78
CA LEU A 47 4.24 1.98 -32.47
C LEU A 47 3.16 1.34 -31.60
N ILE A 48 3.58 0.58 -30.60
CA ILE A 48 2.70 -0.19 -29.72
C ILE A 48 2.86 0.34 -28.29
N VAL A 49 1.74 0.58 -27.62
CA VAL A 49 1.70 0.93 -26.20
C VAL A 49 1.08 -0.23 -25.44
N THR A 50 1.78 -0.71 -24.42
CA THR A 50 1.37 -1.86 -23.61
C THR A 50 1.37 -1.49 -22.13
N LEU A 51 0.28 -1.76 -21.43
CA LEU A 51 0.27 -1.89 -19.97
C LEU A 51 0.62 -3.33 -19.60
N ARG A 52 1.60 -3.49 -18.70
CA ARG A 52 1.96 -4.80 -18.16
C ARG A 52 2.36 -4.70 -16.69
N GLY A 53 2.23 -5.81 -15.98
CA GLY A 53 2.82 -5.97 -14.66
C GLY A 53 4.35 -5.87 -14.72
N GLN A 54 4.94 -5.16 -13.75
CA GLN A 54 6.39 -5.12 -13.57
C GLN A 54 6.87 -6.51 -13.17
N ARG A 55 7.89 -6.99 -13.89
CA ARG A 55 8.57 -8.25 -13.56
C ARG A 55 9.61 -7.99 -12.49
N ALA A 56 9.76 -8.94 -11.56
CA ALA A 56 10.88 -8.92 -10.63
C ALA A 56 12.19 -8.81 -11.42
N ARG A 57 13.02 -7.83 -11.07
CA ARG A 57 14.37 -7.73 -11.65
C ARG A 57 15.20 -8.89 -11.09
N ARG A 58 16.09 -9.45 -11.91
CA ARG A 58 17.07 -10.44 -11.44
C ARG A 58 17.83 -9.85 -10.25
N PHE A 59 18.04 -10.65 -9.20
CA PHE A 59 18.73 -10.28 -7.95
C PHE A 59 17.97 -9.41 -6.95
N HIS A 60 16.67 -9.17 -7.14
CA HIS A 60 15.82 -8.63 -6.07
C HIS A 60 15.20 -9.77 -5.25
N THR A 61 15.20 -9.62 -3.91
CA THR A 61 14.53 -10.55 -2.99
C THR A 61 13.01 -10.46 -3.05
N GLN A 62 12.49 -9.35 -3.60
CA GLN A 62 11.06 -9.11 -3.75
C GLN A 62 10.47 -9.87 -4.94
N GLN A 63 9.30 -10.48 -4.70
CA GLN A 63 8.58 -11.25 -5.71
C GLN A 63 7.44 -10.42 -6.34
N SER A 64 7.31 -10.47 -7.66
CA SER A 64 6.16 -9.87 -8.34
C SER A 64 4.96 -10.80 -8.24
N ALA A 65 3.88 -10.31 -7.64
CA ALA A 65 2.59 -10.96 -7.61
C ALA A 65 1.60 -10.33 -8.63
N ALA A 66 2.11 -9.49 -9.54
CA ALA A 66 1.27 -8.87 -10.56
C ALA A 66 0.70 -9.92 -11.51
N SER A 67 -0.60 -9.82 -11.80
CA SER A 67 -1.26 -10.65 -12.80
C SER A 67 -0.57 -10.53 -14.16
N ALA A 68 -0.52 -11.63 -14.92
CA ALA A 68 -0.01 -11.68 -16.28
C ALA A 68 -0.87 -10.89 -17.30
N THR A 69 -1.86 -10.14 -16.81
CA THR A 69 -2.73 -9.29 -17.63
C THR A 69 -1.89 -8.29 -18.43
N ARG A 70 -2.09 -8.33 -19.75
CA ARG A 70 -1.44 -7.46 -20.71
C ARG A 70 -2.52 -6.75 -21.52
N VAL A 71 -2.55 -5.43 -21.46
CA VAL A 71 -3.45 -4.59 -22.26
C VAL A 71 -2.60 -3.81 -23.25
N GLN A 72 -2.97 -3.78 -24.53
CA GLN A 72 -2.18 -3.10 -25.55
C GLN A 72 -3.04 -2.32 -26.53
N ALA A 73 -2.48 -1.23 -27.06
CA ALA A 73 -3.01 -0.45 -28.16
C ALA A 73 -1.94 -0.28 -29.23
N SER A 74 -2.30 -0.50 -30.50
CA SER A 74 -1.42 -0.25 -31.65
C SER A 74 -1.75 1.11 -32.25
N LEU A 75 -0.82 2.06 -32.15
CA LEU A 75 -0.98 3.43 -32.64
C LEU A 75 -0.54 3.55 -34.10
N VAL A 76 0.48 2.76 -34.47
CA VAL A 76 0.95 2.61 -35.85
C VAL A 76 1.15 1.12 -36.13
N ALA A 77 0.54 0.61 -37.19
CA ALA A 77 0.68 -0.77 -37.65
C ALA A 77 1.00 -0.78 -39.14
N ASP A 78 2.06 -1.48 -39.54
CA ASP A 78 2.50 -1.61 -40.93
C ASP A 78 2.67 -0.25 -41.65
N GLY A 79 3.14 0.76 -40.92
CA GLY A 79 3.28 2.13 -41.41
C GLY A 79 1.98 2.93 -41.55
N GLN A 80 0.83 2.35 -41.23
CA GLN A 80 -0.45 3.04 -41.18
C GLN A 80 -0.74 3.57 -39.78
N ASN A 81 -1.15 4.84 -39.71
CA ASN A 81 -1.54 5.49 -38.46
C ASN A 81 -2.96 5.06 -38.08
N ASN A 82 -3.10 4.38 -36.95
CA ASN A 82 -4.40 3.93 -36.39
C ASN A 82 -4.97 4.89 -35.34
N SER A 83 -4.20 5.91 -34.95
CA SER A 83 -4.57 6.91 -33.96
C SER A 83 -4.31 8.32 -34.49
N GLU A 84 -5.04 9.30 -33.96
CA GLU A 84 -4.77 10.70 -34.19
C GLU A 84 -3.35 11.04 -33.76
N HIS A 85 -2.60 11.69 -34.67
CA HIS A 85 -1.24 12.11 -34.41
C HIS A 85 -1.07 13.58 -34.80
N VAL A 86 -0.22 14.27 -34.04
CA VAL A 86 0.09 15.68 -34.23
C VAL A 86 1.60 15.81 -34.41
N ALA A 87 2.02 16.48 -35.48
CA ALA A 87 3.41 16.88 -35.63
C ALA A 87 3.70 18.00 -34.62
N VAL A 88 4.59 17.73 -33.66
CA VAL A 88 5.04 18.71 -32.65
C VAL A 88 6.15 19.58 -33.24
N SER A 89 7.00 18.99 -34.07
CA SER A 89 7.99 19.67 -34.91
C SER A 89 8.37 18.76 -36.10
N ASP A 90 9.19 19.24 -37.02
CA ASP A 90 9.72 18.46 -38.17
C ASP A 90 10.41 17.15 -37.76
N ARG A 91 10.82 17.01 -36.50
CA ARG A 91 11.51 15.83 -35.97
C ARG A 91 10.77 15.15 -34.84
N ALA A 92 9.58 15.62 -34.44
CA ALA A 92 8.87 15.10 -33.30
C ALA A 92 7.38 14.94 -33.60
N HIS A 93 6.86 13.74 -33.41
CA HIS A 93 5.46 13.42 -33.61
C HIS A 93 4.88 12.87 -32.32
N ALA A 94 3.63 13.23 -32.03
CA ALA A 94 2.91 12.80 -30.84
C ALA A 94 1.67 12.00 -31.23
N TRP A 95 1.47 10.85 -30.60
CA TRP A 95 0.28 10.01 -30.74
C TRP A 95 -0.44 9.91 -29.40
N ARG A 96 -1.76 10.12 -29.39
CA ARG A 96 -2.57 9.86 -28.20
C ARG A 96 -2.89 8.38 -28.09
N PHE A 97 -2.99 7.89 -26.86
CA PHE A 97 -3.43 6.52 -26.56
C PHE A 97 -4.39 6.48 -25.38
N ALA A 98 -5.21 5.44 -25.33
CA ALA A 98 -6.03 5.08 -24.19
C ALA A 98 -6.05 3.54 -24.04
N LEU A 99 -5.58 3.06 -22.89
CA LEU A 99 -5.58 1.64 -22.54
C LEU A 99 -6.72 1.36 -21.57
N ARG A 100 -7.73 0.60 -22.00
CA ARG A 100 -8.84 0.19 -21.12
C ARG A 100 -8.40 -0.96 -20.24
N ILE A 101 -8.29 -0.72 -18.93
CA ILE A 101 -7.94 -1.75 -17.94
C ILE A 101 -9.20 -2.39 -17.38
N PRO A 102 -9.18 -3.71 -17.12
CA PRO A 102 -10.35 -4.40 -16.61
C PRO A 102 -10.60 -4.02 -15.15
N GLY A 103 -11.87 -4.03 -14.75
CA GLY A 103 -12.30 -3.62 -13.41
C GLY A 103 -11.82 -4.53 -12.29
N ASP A 104 -11.38 -5.76 -12.60
CA ASP A 104 -10.85 -6.75 -11.67
C ASP A 104 -9.32 -6.73 -11.53
N MET A 105 -8.64 -5.76 -12.17
CA MET A 105 -7.19 -5.62 -12.11
C MET A 105 -6.70 -5.39 -10.67
N ALA A 106 -5.67 -6.13 -10.23
CA ALA A 106 -5.17 -6.01 -8.86
C ALA A 106 -4.59 -4.60 -8.58
N GLU A 107 -4.80 -4.13 -7.35
CA GLU A 107 -4.25 -2.88 -6.85
C GLU A 107 -2.72 -2.93 -6.75
N THR A 108 -2.09 -1.77 -6.94
CA THR A 108 -0.66 -1.61 -6.68
C THR A 108 -0.37 -1.72 -5.19
N VAL A 109 0.61 -2.54 -4.84
CA VAL A 109 1.06 -2.77 -3.46
C VAL A 109 2.56 -3.03 -3.43
N TYR A 110 3.23 -2.51 -2.41
CA TYR A 110 4.65 -2.73 -2.18
C TYR A 110 4.86 -3.25 -0.76
N THR A 111 5.41 -4.45 -0.64
CA THR A 111 5.80 -5.03 0.65
C THR A 111 7.28 -5.39 0.61
N ARG A 112 7.85 -5.70 1.77
CA ARG A 112 9.24 -6.14 1.88
C ARG A 112 9.53 -7.42 1.09
N SER A 113 8.56 -8.32 1.00
CA SER A 113 8.69 -9.65 0.37
C SER A 113 8.11 -9.73 -1.04
N SER A 114 7.13 -8.88 -1.37
CA SER A 114 6.41 -8.98 -2.63
C SER A 114 5.78 -7.67 -3.07
N PHE A 115 5.45 -7.54 -4.34
CA PHE A 115 4.79 -6.34 -4.87
C PHE A 115 3.84 -6.67 -6.02
N VAL A 116 2.87 -5.80 -6.22
CA VAL A 116 2.08 -5.69 -7.46
C VAL A 116 2.33 -4.29 -7.99
N ALA A 117 2.94 -4.19 -9.17
CA ALA A 117 3.26 -2.90 -9.78
C ALA A 117 3.07 -2.99 -11.30
N TYR A 118 2.82 -1.86 -11.93
CA TYR A 118 2.51 -1.78 -13.35
C TYR A 118 3.35 -0.72 -14.06
N GLU A 119 3.57 -0.94 -15.36
CA GLU A 119 4.23 0.01 -16.24
C GLU A 119 3.53 0.10 -17.59
N VAL A 120 3.46 1.31 -18.12
CA VAL A 120 3.09 1.60 -19.52
C VAL A 120 4.36 1.67 -20.34
N VAL A 121 4.43 0.81 -21.35
CA VAL A 121 5.61 0.63 -22.20
C VAL A 121 5.24 0.99 -23.62
N ALA A 122 5.92 1.99 -24.18
CA ALA A 122 5.85 2.29 -25.60
C ALA A 122 7.03 1.66 -26.33
N GLU A 123 6.76 0.90 -27.38
CA GLU A 123 7.73 0.26 -28.26
C GLU A 123 7.57 0.82 -29.67
N ALA A 124 8.60 1.49 -30.18
CA ALA A 124 8.64 2.06 -31.51
C ALA A 124 9.67 1.35 -32.38
N ARG A 125 9.30 1.08 -33.64
CA ARG A 125 10.18 0.49 -34.65
C ARG A 125 10.12 1.33 -35.92
N ALA A 126 11.27 1.77 -36.41
CA ALA A 126 11.37 2.45 -37.70
C ALA A 126 11.21 1.46 -38.87
N ILE A 127 10.89 1.97 -40.06
CA ILE A 127 10.87 1.15 -41.29
C ILE A 127 12.30 0.69 -41.62
N GLY A 128 12.45 -0.60 -41.89
CA GLY A 128 13.73 -1.25 -42.26
C GLY A 128 13.96 -2.58 -41.55
N ALA A 129 14.52 -3.56 -42.26
CA ALA A 129 14.70 -4.92 -41.75
C ALA A 129 15.56 -4.98 -40.47
N PHE A 130 16.51 -4.05 -40.31
CA PHE A 130 17.46 -4.00 -39.19
C PHE A 130 17.23 -2.82 -38.24
N ALA A 131 16.06 -2.16 -38.30
CA ALA A 131 15.73 -1.08 -37.38
C ALA A 131 15.59 -1.63 -35.95
N ALA A 132 16.42 -1.12 -35.03
CA ALA A 132 16.34 -1.48 -33.62
C ALA A 132 15.02 -0.98 -33.00
N VAL A 133 14.42 -1.80 -32.15
CA VAL A 133 13.24 -1.41 -31.36
C VAL A 133 13.69 -0.47 -30.25
N GLN A 134 13.07 0.70 -30.19
CA GLN A 134 13.25 1.64 -29.09
C GLN A 134 12.09 1.48 -28.12
N SER A 135 12.38 1.38 -26.82
CA SER A 135 11.35 1.20 -25.81
C SER A 135 11.51 2.18 -24.65
N ARG A 136 10.38 2.63 -24.11
CA ARG A 136 10.34 3.45 -22.90
C ARG A 136 9.21 2.99 -22.01
N ALA A 137 9.52 2.73 -20.74
CA ALA A 137 8.58 2.36 -19.70
C ALA A 137 8.34 3.53 -18.73
N VAL A 138 7.09 3.71 -18.29
CA VAL A 138 6.69 4.67 -17.25
C VAL A 138 5.81 3.94 -16.24
N PRO A 139 6.11 4.03 -14.93
CA PRO A 139 5.31 3.36 -13.91
C PRO A 139 3.91 3.98 -13.82
N VAL A 140 2.93 3.16 -13.45
CA VAL A 140 1.55 3.61 -13.18
C VAL A 140 1.01 2.88 -11.96
N ALA A 141 0.41 3.62 -11.03
CA ALA A 141 -0.22 3.04 -9.85
C ALA A 141 -1.70 2.73 -10.12
N ILE A 142 -2.15 1.54 -9.75
CA ILE A 142 -3.55 1.14 -9.82
C ILE A 142 -4.13 1.17 -8.41
N LYS A 143 -5.15 1.99 -8.21
CA LYS A 143 -5.76 2.24 -6.89
C LYS A 143 -7.25 1.94 -6.93
N ARG A 144 -7.81 1.59 -5.77
CA ARG A 144 -9.25 1.44 -5.58
C ARG A 144 -9.75 2.37 -4.50
N THR A 145 -10.96 2.86 -4.71
CA THR A 145 -11.72 3.60 -3.71
C THR A 145 -13.19 3.22 -3.87
N PRO A 146 -14.01 3.22 -2.81
CA PRO A 146 -15.47 3.16 -2.97
C PRO A 146 -15.98 4.36 -3.81
N PRO A 147 -17.15 4.23 -4.46
CA PRO A 147 -17.89 5.38 -4.94
C PRO A 147 -18.20 6.35 -3.79
N ALA A 148 -18.03 7.65 -4.02
CA ALA A 148 -18.19 8.68 -2.99
C ALA A 148 -19.62 8.77 -2.43
N ASP A 149 -20.60 8.35 -3.21
CA ASP A 149 -22.03 8.29 -2.89
C ASP A 149 -22.48 6.92 -2.35
N SER A 150 -21.55 5.97 -2.16
CA SER A 150 -21.89 4.66 -1.62
C SER A 150 -22.28 4.75 -0.14
N ALA A 151 -23.28 3.95 0.26
CA ALA A 151 -23.69 3.84 1.66
C ALA A 151 -22.52 3.42 2.57
N TRP A 152 -21.58 2.61 2.04
CA TRP A 152 -20.36 2.24 2.72
C TRP A 152 -19.47 3.45 3.01
N ALA A 153 -19.22 4.30 2.00
CA ALA A 153 -18.38 5.49 2.17
C ALA A 153 -19.01 6.48 3.16
N ALA A 154 -20.34 6.65 3.10
CA ALA A 154 -21.07 7.48 4.06
C ALA A 154 -20.97 6.94 5.49
N ALA A 155 -21.14 5.63 5.69
CA ALA A 155 -21.03 5.01 7.01
C ALA A 155 -19.60 5.02 7.56
N ALA A 156 -18.60 4.71 6.72
CA ALA A 156 -17.20 4.70 7.12
C ALA A 156 -16.61 6.11 7.31
N GLY A 157 -17.18 7.12 6.64
CA GLY A 157 -16.81 8.52 6.80
C GLY A 157 -17.42 9.22 8.00
N ALA A 158 -18.35 8.59 8.72
CA ALA A 158 -18.94 9.14 9.94
C ALA A 158 -17.99 8.98 11.14
N ALA A 159 -18.18 9.84 12.15
CA ALA A 159 -17.45 9.72 13.41
C ALA A 159 -17.77 8.39 14.09
N VAL A 160 -16.73 7.78 14.67
CA VAL A 160 -16.82 6.49 15.33
C VAL A 160 -16.32 6.61 16.76
N GLU A 161 -17.12 6.10 17.69
CA GLU A 161 -16.83 5.97 19.11
C GLU A 161 -16.87 4.47 19.46
N GLU A 162 -15.77 3.98 20.02
CA GLU A 162 -15.61 2.59 20.44
C GLU A 162 -15.35 2.56 21.93
N ASN A 163 -16.02 1.65 22.64
CA ASN A 163 -16.04 1.60 24.09
C ASN A 163 -15.78 0.18 24.59
N ALA A 164 -14.94 0.03 25.62
CA ALA A 164 -14.71 -1.25 26.28
C ALA A 164 -14.49 -1.07 27.78
N ALA A 165 -14.98 -2.03 28.57
CA ALA A 165 -14.79 -2.07 30.01
C ALA A 165 -13.87 -3.22 30.43
N TRP A 166 -12.86 -2.95 31.25
CA TRP A 166 -11.99 -3.96 31.84
C TRP A 166 -12.45 -4.28 33.26
N ARG A 167 -13.06 -5.47 33.43
CA ARG A 167 -13.46 -6.06 34.72
C ARG A 167 -14.27 -5.12 35.63
N SER A 168 -15.04 -4.21 35.04
CA SER A 168 -15.76 -3.15 35.77
C SER A 168 -14.85 -2.28 36.67
N GLN A 169 -13.55 -2.22 36.38
CA GLN A 169 -12.56 -1.40 37.09
C GLN A 169 -12.22 -0.15 36.27
N LEU A 170 -12.22 -0.27 34.94
CA LEU A 170 -11.85 0.79 34.01
C LEU A 170 -12.73 0.72 32.77
N GLU A 171 -13.10 1.87 32.24
CA GLU A 171 -13.74 2.03 30.93
C GLU A 171 -12.80 2.83 30.01
N LEU A 172 -12.66 2.36 28.78
CA LEU A 172 -11.86 2.96 27.72
C LEU A 172 -12.78 3.38 26.58
N THR A 173 -12.62 4.60 26.11
CA THR A 173 -13.30 5.14 24.93
C THR A 173 -12.27 5.62 23.93
N LEU A 174 -12.45 5.25 22.66
CA LEU A 174 -11.66 5.72 21.52
C LEU A 174 -12.60 6.37 20.51
N THR A 175 -12.35 7.64 20.19
CA THR A 175 -13.16 8.41 19.25
C THR A 175 -12.30 8.93 18.10
N THR A 176 -12.73 8.65 16.86
CA THR A 176 -12.13 9.13 15.62
C THR A 176 -13.18 9.83 14.74
N PRO A 177 -12.85 10.91 14.02
CA PRO A 177 -13.81 11.62 13.16
C PRO A 177 -14.30 10.79 11.97
N SER A 178 -13.56 9.74 11.60
CA SER A 178 -13.85 8.88 10.46
C SER A 178 -13.07 7.57 10.58
N ARG A 179 -13.59 6.46 10.04
CA ARG A 179 -12.81 5.23 9.80
C ARG A 179 -12.00 5.32 8.51
N ILE A 180 -12.34 6.22 7.60
CA ILE A 180 -11.54 6.50 6.40
C ILE A 180 -10.40 7.46 6.74
N MET A 181 -9.18 7.07 6.39
CA MET A 181 -7.95 7.85 6.47
C MET A 181 -7.29 7.95 5.10
N HIS A 182 -6.64 9.06 4.82
CA HIS A 182 -5.87 9.27 3.60
C HIS A 182 -4.37 9.27 3.89
N ASP A 183 -3.56 8.88 2.92
CA ASP A 183 -2.11 9.01 3.04
C ASP A 183 -1.71 10.48 3.19
N THR A 184 -0.69 10.75 3.99
CA THR A 184 -0.24 12.11 4.37
C THR A 184 -1.24 12.96 5.17
N GLN A 185 -2.40 12.41 5.53
CA GLN A 185 -3.39 13.11 6.37
C GLN A 185 -2.94 13.16 7.83
N THR A 186 -3.30 14.24 8.49
CA THR A 186 -3.28 14.34 9.95
C THR A 186 -4.66 14.01 10.52
N VAL A 187 -4.73 13.07 11.46
CA VAL A 187 -5.98 12.59 12.07
C VAL A 187 -6.00 12.93 13.55
N GLY A 188 -7.01 13.69 13.98
CA GLY A 188 -7.28 13.93 15.39
C GLY A 188 -8.02 12.76 16.00
N VAL A 189 -7.46 12.15 17.03
CA VAL A 189 -8.06 11.04 17.79
C VAL A 189 -8.23 11.47 19.23
N SER A 190 -9.39 11.21 19.82
CA SER A 190 -9.60 11.47 21.24
C SER A 190 -9.85 10.16 21.97
N CYS A 191 -9.35 10.07 23.20
CA CYS A 191 -9.62 8.92 24.04
C CYS A 191 -9.99 9.36 25.45
N VAL A 192 -10.79 8.52 26.11
CA VAL A 192 -11.21 8.72 27.48
C VAL A 192 -10.89 7.46 28.28
N VAL A 193 -10.26 7.65 29.43
CA VAL A 193 -9.97 6.62 30.40
C VAL A 193 -10.75 6.95 31.66
N ARG A 194 -11.82 6.19 31.94
CA ARG A 194 -12.69 6.40 33.09
C ARG A 194 -12.46 5.33 34.16
N PRO A 195 -11.98 5.70 35.36
CA PRO A 195 -11.87 4.74 36.46
C PRO A 195 -13.25 4.45 37.05
N LEU A 196 -13.58 3.16 37.13
CA LEU A 196 -14.78 2.65 37.81
C LEU A 196 -14.47 2.15 39.23
N ALA A 197 -13.19 1.95 39.54
CA ALA A 197 -12.70 1.58 40.85
C ALA A 197 -11.52 2.47 41.30
N LYS A 198 -11.37 2.60 42.61
CA LYS A 198 -10.28 3.37 43.22
C LYS A 198 -8.98 2.57 43.24
N GLY A 199 -7.85 3.28 43.34
CA GLY A 199 -6.53 2.67 43.50
C GLY A 199 -5.86 2.26 42.19
N LEU A 200 -6.49 2.56 41.05
CA LEU A 200 -5.83 2.46 39.74
C LEU A 200 -4.86 3.62 39.54
N ARG A 201 -3.72 3.32 38.91
CA ARG A 201 -2.76 4.33 38.48
C ARG A 201 -2.56 4.24 36.97
N LEU A 202 -2.67 5.36 36.29
CA LEU A 202 -2.38 5.47 34.87
C LEU A 202 -0.86 5.49 34.68
N GLY A 203 -0.37 4.55 33.89
CA GLY A 203 1.00 4.54 33.39
C GLY A 203 1.03 5.22 32.02
N ARG A 204 1.21 4.41 30.98
CA ARG A 204 1.37 4.87 29.59
C ARG A 204 0.03 4.89 28.84
N VAL A 205 -0.24 5.96 28.10
CA VAL A 205 -1.31 6.01 27.10
C VAL A 205 -0.68 6.23 25.73
N ALA A 206 -1.07 5.41 24.76
CA ALA A 206 -0.60 5.52 23.39
C ALA A 206 -1.73 5.25 22.41
N VAL A 207 -1.72 5.96 21.29
CA VAL A 207 -2.56 5.67 20.13
C VAL A 207 -1.67 5.26 18.97
N GLN A 208 -1.99 4.12 18.37
CA GLN A 208 -1.20 3.49 17.31
C GLN A 208 -2.06 3.23 16.09
N LEU A 209 -1.56 3.60 14.91
CA LEU A 209 -2.04 3.09 13.63
C LEU A 209 -1.14 1.92 13.24
N SER A 210 -1.73 0.76 13.03
CA SER A 210 -1.03 -0.46 12.63
C SER A 210 -1.49 -0.94 11.27
N GLU A 211 -0.55 -1.47 10.49
CA GLU A 211 -0.77 -2.11 9.20
C GLU A 211 -0.50 -3.61 9.34
N ARG A 212 -1.45 -4.42 8.89
CA ARG A 212 -1.35 -5.87 8.79
C ARG A 212 -1.34 -6.27 7.32
N ILE A 213 -0.26 -6.91 6.89
CA ILE A 213 -0.11 -7.43 5.53
C ILE A 213 -0.19 -8.95 5.56
N THR A 214 -1.11 -9.53 4.80
CA THR A 214 -1.25 -10.99 4.65
C THR A 214 -0.92 -11.42 3.24
N HIS A 215 0.02 -12.36 3.12
CA HIS A 215 0.43 -13.00 1.88
C HIS A 215 -0.34 -14.31 1.69
N ASN A 216 -1.26 -14.32 0.73
CA ASN A 216 -2.08 -15.46 0.30
C ASN A 216 -1.57 -15.95 -1.06
N GLY A 217 -0.36 -16.50 -1.12
CA GLY A 217 0.26 -16.91 -2.39
C GLY A 217 0.77 -18.34 -2.33
N ALA A 218 0.79 -19.02 -3.48
CA ALA A 218 1.27 -20.39 -3.64
C ALA A 218 2.73 -20.61 -3.20
N TRP A 219 3.50 -19.53 -3.05
CA TRP A 219 4.92 -19.57 -2.65
C TRP A 219 5.12 -19.87 -1.18
N HIS A 220 4.16 -19.48 -0.32
CA HIS A 220 4.14 -19.93 1.06
C HIS A 220 3.14 -21.06 1.16
N ALA A 221 3.56 -22.20 1.71
CA ALA A 221 2.66 -23.32 1.96
C ALA A 221 1.48 -22.94 2.87
N GLN A 222 1.64 -21.86 3.65
CA GLN A 222 0.63 -21.31 4.54
C GLN A 222 0.58 -19.77 4.42
N PRO A 223 -0.59 -19.14 4.66
CA PRO A 223 -0.69 -17.69 4.73
C PRO A 223 0.30 -17.11 5.73
N TYR A 224 1.08 -16.12 5.29
CA TYR A 224 2.05 -15.42 6.14
C TYR A 224 1.56 -14.01 6.40
N THR A 225 1.51 -13.60 7.66
CA THR A 225 1.03 -12.27 8.07
C THR A 225 2.11 -11.51 8.81
N THR A 226 2.36 -10.27 8.39
CA THR A 226 3.20 -9.31 9.12
C THR A 226 2.31 -8.21 9.69
N THR A 227 2.70 -7.66 10.83
CA THR A 227 2.05 -6.49 11.42
C THR A 227 3.13 -5.50 11.80
N ARG A 228 2.91 -4.22 11.48
CA ARG A 228 3.82 -3.12 11.85
C ARG A 228 3.03 -1.91 12.33
N VAL A 229 3.57 -1.19 13.29
CA VAL A 229 3.06 0.13 13.69
C VAL A 229 3.59 1.15 12.68
N VAL A 230 2.69 1.86 12.01
CA VAL A 230 3.02 2.85 10.96
C VAL A 230 2.98 4.28 11.46
N ALA A 231 2.22 4.55 12.52
CA ALA A 231 2.23 5.81 13.26
C ALA A 231 1.89 5.53 14.72
N GLU A 232 2.52 6.25 15.64
CA GLU A 232 2.30 6.13 17.08
C GLU A 232 2.45 7.51 17.72
N GLU A 233 1.49 7.86 18.58
CA GLU A 233 1.58 8.98 19.49
C GLU A 233 1.46 8.44 20.92
N VAL A 234 2.31 8.96 21.81
CA VAL A 234 2.43 8.49 23.19
C VAL A 234 2.41 9.70 24.09
N ASP A 235 1.66 9.64 25.18
CA ASP A 235 1.80 10.66 26.22
C ASP A 235 3.23 10.65 26.75
N PRO A 236 3.84 11.83 26.96
CA PRO A 236 5.12 11.90 27.65
C PRO A 236 4.95 11.23 29.01
N GLU A 237 5.90 10.35 29.38
CA GLU A 237 5.85 9.71 30.69
C GLU A 237 5.70 10.79 31.77
N PRO A 238 4.74 10.65 32.69
CA PRO A 238 4.57 11.65 33.72
C PRO A 238 5.85 11.68 34.58
N ASP A 239 6.49 12.86 34.66
CA ASP A 239 7.76 13.16 35.38
C ASP A 239 7.79 12.71 36.87
N THR A 240 6.68 12.19 37.39
CA THR A 240 6.51 11.62 38.72
C THR A 240 7.19 10.26 38.90
N GLY A 241 8.52 10.21 38.78
CA GLY A 241 9.40 9.22 39.43
C GLY A 241 8.96 7.74 39.40
N GLY A 242 8.29 7.30 38.34
CA GLY A 242 7.80 5.92 38.17
C GLY A 242 6.54 5.51 38.96
N LEU A 243 5.87 6.41 39.67
CA LEU A 243 4.72 6.05 40.52
C LEU A 243 3.34 6.13 39.83
N GLY A 244 3.26 6.66 38.60
CA GLY A 244 2.02 6.80 37.82
C GLY A 244 1.01 7.80 38.40
N GLN A 245 0.15 8.37 37.56
CA GLN A 245 -0.90 9.28 38.02
C GLN A 245 -2.05 8.48 38.64
N THR A 246 -2.46 8.78 39.87
CA THR A 246 -3.62 8.10 40.46
C THR A 246 -4.89 8.52 39.71
N LEU A 247 -5.60 7.52 39.18
CA LEU A 247 -6.82 7.68 38.38
C LEU A 247 -8.01 7.87 39.34
N VAL A 248 -8.29 9.11 39.72
CA VAL A 248 -9.44 9.47 40.57
C VAL A 248 -10.63 9.94 39.72
N HIS A 249 -10.35 10.60 38.61
CA HIS A 249 -11.33 11.17 37.71
C HIS A 249 -11.15 10.63 36.30
N GLU A 250 -12.14 10.86 35.46
CA GLU A 250 -12.05 10.64 34.03
C GLU A 250 -10.89 11.46 33.44
N THR A 251 -10.00 10.78 32.72
CA THR A 251 -8.89 11.42 32.00
C THR A 251 -9.18 11.37 30.51
N ALA A 252 -9.29 12.53 29.88
CA ALA A 252 -9.43 12.66 28.44
C ALA A 252 -8.12 13.15 27.81
N ALA A 253 -7.71 12.54 26.70
CA ALA A 253 -6.55 12.95 25.92
C ALA A 253 -6.91 13.07 24.44
N SER A 254 -6.18 13.91 23.73
CA SER A 254 -6.35 14.13 22.28
C SER A 254 -5.00 14.04 21.60
N TYR A 255 -4.91 13.14 20.62
CA TYR A 255 -3.72 12.85 19.84
C TYR A 255 -3.89 13.30 18.40
N THR A 256 -2.76 13.60 17.77
CA THR A 256 -2.70 14.00 16.37
C THR A 256 -1.80 13.01 15.64
N LEU A 257 -2.39 12.03 14.96
CA LEU A 257 -1.64 11.02 14.22
C LEU A 257 -1.31 11.53 12.81
N HIS A 258 -0.06 11.36 12.40
CA HIS A 258 0.37 11.63 11.03
C HIS A 258 0.40 10.34 10.20
N VAL A 259 -0.51 10.19 9.25
CA VAL A 259 -0.55 9.03 8.35
C VAL A 259 0.61 9.14 7.35
N PRO A 260 1.50 8.13 7.24
CA PRO A 260 2.62 8.19 6.32
C PRO A 260 2.19 8.27 4.84
N PRO A 261 3.10 8.67 3.93
CA PRO A 261 2.85 8.59 2.49
C PRO A 261 2.69 7.14 2.02
N ALA A 262 1.78 6.93 1.05
CA ALA A 262 1.52 5.61 0.48
C ALA A 262 2.75 5.04 -0.24
N TYR A 263 2.89 3.71 -0.23
CA TYR A 263 3.96 2.91 -0.84
C TYR A 263 5.38 3.10 -0.29
N THR A 264 5.60 4.10 0.56
CA THR A 264 6.87 4.32 1.27
C THR A 264 6.73 4.02 2.76
N GLY A 265 5.65 4.51 3.40
CA GLY A 265 5.39 4.29 4.82
C GLY A 265 4.20 3.38 5.08
N ILE A 266 3.16 3.46 4.26
CA ILE A 266 1.89 2.73 4.44
C ILE A 266 1.34 2.23 3.10
N GLN A 267 0.56 1.16 3.09
CA GLN A 267 -0.18 0.69 1.91
C GLN A 267 -1.62 1.17 1.97
N TYR A 268 -2.31 1.18 0.83
CA TYR A 268 -3.77 1.28 0.86
C TYR A 268 -4.37 -0.07 1.26
N ASP A 269 -5.60 -0.04 1.78
CA ASP A 269 -6.32 -1.27 2.08
C ASP A 269 -6.62 -2.09 0.83
N ILE A 270 -6.28 -3.37 0.88
CA ILE A 270 -6.45 -4.32 -0.22
C ILE A 270 -7.08 -5.57 0.35
N HIS A 271 -8.31 -5.86 -0.08
CA HIS A 271 -9.11 -6.95 0.48
C HIS A 271 -9.01 -8.25 -0.33
N ARG A 272 -8.45 -8.19 -1.55
CA ARG A 272 -8.41 -9.32 -2.49
C ARG A 272 -7.05 -9.48 -3.12
N GLY A 273 -6.81 -10.68 -3.64
CA GLY A 273 -5.54 -11.05 -4.27
C GLY A 273 -4.59 -11.77 -3.30
N SER A 274 -3.37 -11.96 -3.79
CA SER A 274 -2.31 -12.69 -3.07
C SER A 274 -1.62 -11.86 -1.99
N ILE A 275 -1.87 -10.55 -1.94
CA ILE A 275 -1.38 -9.66 -0.91
C ILE A 275 -2.60 -8.87 -0.43
N ARG A 276 -2.86 -8.91 0.86
CA ARG A 276 -3.90 -8.12 1.51
C ARG A 276 -3.26 -7.17 2.49
N ALA A 277 -3.83 -5.97 2.60
CA ALA A 277 -3.42 -4.96 3.56
C ALA A 277 -4.67 -4.49 4.31
N HIS A 278 -4.57 -4.44 5.63
CA HIS A 278 -5.63 -4.01 6.54
C HIS A 278 -5.03 -3.10 7.61
N HIS A 279 -5.77 -2.09 8.04
CA HIS A 279 -5.33 -1.17 9.07
C HIS A 279 -6.21 -1.19 10.30
N GLU A 280 -5.58 -0.91 11.44
CA GLU A 280 -6.25 -0.89 12.73
C GLU A 280 -5.70 0.28 13.56
N LEU A 281 -6.62 1.08 14.09
CA LEU A 281 -6.34 2.15 15.04
C LEU A 281 -6.56 1.60 16.45
N ALA A 282 -5.54 1.67 17.30
CA ALA A 282 -5.57 1.09 18.64
C ALA A 282 -5.17 2.11 19.71
N LEU A 283 -5.98 2.20 20.76
CA LEU A 283 -5.65 2.80 22.04
C LEU A 283 -5.00 1.73 22.92
N THR A 284 -3.79 1.98 23.40
CA THR A 284 -3.08 1.14 24.36
C THR A 284 -2.90 1.90 25.66
N VAL A 285 -3.35 1.31 26.77
CA VAL A 285 -3.25 1.92 28.10
C VAL A 285 -2.57 0.94 29.06
N SER A 286 -1.50 1.38 29.71
CA SER A 286 -0.87 0.66 30.82
C SER A 286 -1.39 1.23 32.13
N ILE A 287 -1.95 0.37 32.99
CA ILE A 287 -2.44 0.74 34.32
C ILE A 287 -1.80 -0.14 35.39
N SER A 288 -1.62 0.41 36.59
CA SER A 288 -1.26 -0.38 37.78
C SER A 288 -2.46 -0.49 38.71
N ASP A 289 -2.76 -1.70 39.17
CA ASP A 289 -3.83 -1.92 40.16
C ASP A 289 -3.41 -1.49 41.58
N ALA A 290 -4.32 -1.60 42.54
CA ALA A 290 -4.06 -1.27 43.94
C ALA A 290 -2.96 -2.14 44.58
N GLN A 291 -2.65 -3.31 44.00
CA GLN A 291 -1.56 -4.19 44.41
C GLN A 291 -0.24 -3.85 43.69
N GLY A 292 -0.22 -2.85 42.81
CA GLY A 292 0.94 -2.45 42.03
C GLY A 292 1.21 -3.35 40.82
N ARG A 293 0.30 -4.26 40.44
CA ARG A 293 0.47 -5.08 39.24
C ARG A 293 0.09 -4.28 38.00
N VAL A 294 0.96 -4.33 36.99
CA VAL A 294 0.78 -3.63 35.72
C VAL A 294 -0.08 -4.47 34.77
N HIS A 295 -1.11 -3.86 34.18
CA HIS A 295 -1.97 -4.43 33.16
C HIS A 295 -1.88 -3.55 31.90
N ASN A 296 -1.73 -4.17 30.73
CA ASN A 296 -1.74 -3.47 29.45
C ASN A 296 -3.05 -3.79 28.73
N LEU A 297 -3.87 -2.76 28.56
CA LEU A 297 -5.18 -2.82 27.95
C LEU A 297 -5.09 -2.28 26.52
N ARG A 298 -5.89 -2.86 25.62
CA ARG A 298 -5.91 -2.48 24.21
C ARG A 298 -7.35 -2.42 23.71
N LEU A 299 -7.73 -1.28 23.15
CA LEU A 299 -9.00 -1.05 22.47
C LEU A 299 -8.71 -0.67 21.02
N ALA A 300 -9.24 -1.41 20.07
CA ALA A 300 -8.89 -1.25 18.66
C ALA A 300 -10.12 -1.23 17.74
N THR A 301 -10.03 -0.45 16.66
CA THR A 301 -11.08 -0.33 15.65
C THR A 301 -10.47 -0.40 14.24
N PRO A 302 -11.09 -1.15 13.31
CA PRO A 302 -10.62 -1.20 11.94
C PRO A 302 -10.79 0.16 11.26
N VAL A 303 -9.77 0.56 10.51
CA VAL A 303 -9.77 1.81 9.72
C VAL A 303 -9.34 1.50 8.30
N PHE A 304 -9.76 2.35 7.36
CA PHE A 304 -9.52 2.20 5.94
C PHE A 304 -8.59 3.28 5.42
N VAL A 305 -7.39 2.87 4.99
CA VAL A 305 -6.45 3.77 4.33
C VAL A 305 -6.74 3.78 2.84
N LEU A 306 -7.28 4.89 2.34
CA LEU A 306 -7.78 5.04 0.97
C LEU A 306 -7.10 6.20 0.24
N PRO A 307 -6.96 6.13 -1.09
CA PRO A 307 -6.40 7.24 -1.86
C PRO A 307 -7.28 8.48 -1.73
N LEU A 308 -6.65 9.65 -1.58
CA LEU A 308 -7.35 10.92 -1.63
C LEU A 308 -7.83 11.21 -3.05
N THR A 309 -9.06 10.81 -3.37
CA THR A 309 -9.66 11.20 -4.64
C THR A 309 -10.08 12.65 -4.57
N ARG A 310 -9.35 13.49 -5.31
CA ARG A 310 -9.87 14.81 -5.72
C ARG A 310 -10.92 14.60 -6.81
N THR A 311 -11.97 13.85 -6.51
CA THR A 311 -13.18 13.96 -7.30
C THR A 311 -13.58 15.43 -7.15
N ARG A 312 -13.32 16.22 -8.21
CA ARG A 312 -14.19 17.34 -8.53
C ARG A 312 -15.56 16.70 -8.41
N ARG A 313 -16.32 17.07 -7.38
CA ARG A 313 -17.72 16.66 -7.26
C ARG A 313 -18.22 16.72 -8.69
N ALA A 314 -18.62 15.59 -9.24
CA ALA A 314 -19.37 15.62 -10.46
C ALA A 314 -20.58 16.46 -10.06
N SER A 315 -20.48 17.77 -10.24
CA SER A 315 -21.63 18.60 -10.44
C SER A 315 -22.24 17.91 -11.62
N LEU A 316 -23.23 17.05 -11.33
CA LEU A 316 -24.14 16.60 -12.36
C LEU A 316 -24.42 17.88 -13.16
N PRO A 317 -24.26 17.84 -14.50
CA PRO A 317 -24.61 18.99 -15.32
C PRO A 317 -25.95 19.50 -14.80
N ARG A 318 -26.02 20.81 -14.56
CA ARG A 318 -27.23 21.35 -13.93
C ARG A 318 -28.40 20.93 -14.81
N TYR A 319 -29.59 20.76 -14.23
CA TYR A 319 -30.74 20.28 -15.02
C TYR A 319 -30.99 21.16 -16.28
N GLU A 320 -30.61 22.44 -16.22
CA GLU A 320 -30.59 23.40 -17.33
C GLU A 320 -29.62 23.03 -18.49
N ASP A 321 -28.57 22.27 -18.23
CA ASP A 321 -27.59 21.80 -19.23
C ASP A 321 -28.01 20.47 -19.90
N ALA A 322 -29.05 19.80 -19.38
CA ALA A 322 -29.50 18.49 -19.87
C ALA A 322 -30.04 18.53 -21.31
N ALA A 323 -30.49 19.70 -21.80
CA ALA A 323 -30.95 19.87 -23.18
C ALA A 323 -29.83 19.71 -24.23
N ALA A 324 -28.56 19.85 -23.83
CA ALA A 324 -27.41 19.67 -24.71
C ALA A 324 -26.97 18.19 -24.83
N ASP A 325 -27.47 17.31 -23.97
CA ASP A 325 -26.97 15.94 -23.85
C ASP A 325 -27.89 14.94 -24.57
N ARG A 326 -27.55 14.62 -25.82
CA ARG A 326 -28.22 13.58 -26.62
C ARG A 326 -27.71 12.21 -26.19
N LEU A 327 -28.26 11.63 -25.12
CA LEU A 327 -27.98 10.23 -24.77
C LEU A 327 -29.06 9.27 -25.27
N VAL A 328 -28.57 8.31 -26.06
CA VAL A 328 -29.23 7.13 -26.60
C VAL A 328 -29.70 6.24 -25.45
N SER A 329 -30.99 5.91 -25.46
CA SER A 329 -31.64 5.00 -24.54
C SER A 329 -31.10 3.57 -24.66
N ALA A 330 -30.49 3.05 -23.60
CA ALA A 330 -30.23 1.62 -23.42
C ALA A 330 -30.97 1.12 -22.15
N PRO A 331 -31.53 -0.10 -22.16
CA PRO A 331 -32.34 -0.63 -21.06
C PRO A 331 -31.48 -1.08 -19.87
N ALA A 332 -31.97 -0.79 -18.66
CA ALA A 332 -31.29 -1.04 -17.39
C ALA A 332 -31.22 -2.54 -17.01
N PRO A 333 -30.10 -3.03 -16.44
CA PRO A 333 -30.06 -4.34 -15.80
C PRO A 333 -30.60 -4.29 -14.36
N ARG A 334 -31.23 -5.40 -13.95
CA ARG A 334 -31.89 -5.62 -12.67
C ARG A 334 -30.87 -5.76 -11.52
N ARG A 335 -31.23 -5.19 -10.36
CA ARG A 335 -30.53 -5.34 -9.07
C ARG A 335 -31.00 -6.63 -8.38
N ASP A 336 -30.06 -7.49 -8.04
CA ASP A 336 -30.24 -8.47 -6.96
C ASP A 336 -29.58 -7.91 -5.69
N SER A 337 -30.41 -7.69 -4.68
CA SER A 337 -30.04 -7.39 -3.31
C SER A 337 -29.88 -8.70 -2.55
N ASP A 338 -28.75 -8.88 -1.87
CA ASP A 338 -28.64 -9.37 -0.50
C ASP A 338 -27.18 -9.69 -0.19
N PHE A 339 -26.86 -9.77 1.11
CA PHE A 339 -25.70 -10.48 1.68
C PHE A 339 -24.50 -9.64 2.14
N TRP A 340 -24.59 -9.00 3.32
CA TRP A 340 -23.48 -8.90 4.28
C TRP A 340 -23.99 -8.74 5.72
N ALA A 341 -23.91 -9.82 6.50
CA ALA A 341 -23.82 -9.77 7.96
C ALA A 341 -22.90 -10.92 8.40
N GLN A 342 -21.77 -10.58 9.03
CA GLN A 342 -21.09 -11.33 10.11
C GLN A 342 -19.69 -10.74 10.36
N PHE A 343 -19.48 -10.20 11.56
CA PHE A 343 -18.16 -9.97 12.17
C PHE A 343 -18.06 -10.83 13.43
N VAL A 344 -16.91 -11.46 13.63
CA VAL A 344 -16.57 -12.34 14.77
C VAL A 344 -15.46 -11.67 15.57
N LEU A 345 -15.65 -11.55 16.90
CA LEU A 345 -14.62 -11.16 17.87
C LEU A 345 -13.53 -12.22 17.93
N ILE A 346 -12.25 -11.83 17.93
CA ILE A 346 -11.12 -12.71 18.22
C ILE A 346 -10.37 -12.16 19.43
N ASP A 347 -10.19 -13.02 20.43
CA ASP A 347 -9.36 -12.84 21.61
C ASP A 347 -7.89 -13.20 21.26
N THR A 348 -6.91 -12.40 21.69
CA THR A 348 -5.49 -12.67 21.44
C THR A 348 -4.68 -12.73 22.73
N ALA A 349 -4.02 -13.89 22.91
CA ALA A 349 -3.05 -14.20 23.94
C ALA A 349 -1.68 -13.47 23.71
N PRO A 350 -0.73 -13.50 24.66
CA PRO A 350 0.29 -12.46 24.83
C PRO A 350 1.52 -12.56 23.90
N SER A 351 2.13 -11.40 23.68
CA SER A 351 3.30 -11.11 22.84
C SER A 351 4.64 -11.60 23.43
N PRO A 352 5.62 -12.02 22.61
CA PRO A 352 7.02 -12.13 23.01
C PRO A 352 7.75 -10.76 22.97
N ALA A 353 8.88 -10.72 23.70
CA ALA A 353 9.73 -9.58 24.06
C ALA A 353 10.49 -8.93 22.87
N PRO A 354 11.11 -7.73 23.04
CA PRO A 354 11.56 -6.90 21.94
C PRO A 354 12.89 -7.38 21.35
N GLY A 355 12.96 -7.45 20.02
CA GLY A 355 14.15 -7.84 19.29
C GLY A 355 14.50 -6.86 18.18
N ARG A 356 15.66 -6.22 18.35
CA ARG A 356 16.66 -5.86 17.32
C ARG A 356 16.31 -4.72 16.35
N ALA A 357 17.15 -3.68 16.38
CA ALA A 357 17.13 -2.55 15.45
C ALA A 357 17.23 -3.01 13.98
N GLU A 358 16.31 -2.52 13.16
CA GLU A 358 16.23 -2.82 11.73
C GLU A 358 17.27 -2.02 10.92
N PRO A 359 17.86 -2.61 9.86
CA PRO A 359 18.60 -1.87 8.85
C PRO A 359 17.64 -1.04 7.98
N ALA A 360 18.11 0.14 7.55
CA ALA A 360 17.36 1.09 6.74
C ALA A 360 16.73 0.43 5.49
N LEU A 361 15.46 0.74 5.23
CA LEU A 361 14.69 0.29 4.08
C LEU A 361 15.37 0.75 2.77
N ASP A 362 15.68 -0.20 1.89
CA ASP A 362 16.03 0.11 0.49
C ASP A 362 14.84 0.83 -0.17
N ALA A 363 15.11 1.98 -0.79
CA ALA A 363 14.10 2.88 -1.31
C ALA A 363 13.20 2.20 -2.37
N CYS A 364 11.89 2.44 -2.26
CA CYS A 364 10.89 1.99 -3.23
C CYS A 364 11.30 2.41 -4.67
N PRO A 365 11.21 1.53 -5.69
CA PRO A 365 11.53 1.87 -7.07
C PRO A 365 10.72 3.07 -7.62
N LEU A 366 9.52 3.35 -7.09
CA LEU A 366 8.76 4.55 -7.42
C LEU A 366 9.37 5.83 -6.81
N ALA A 367 9.98 5.75 -5.63
CA ALA A 367 10.71 6.85 -5.03
C ALA A 367 12.01 7.16 -5.81
N LEU A 368 12.66 6.14 -6.39
CA LEU A 368 13.83 6.26 -7.24
C LEU A 368 13.54 6.86 -8.64
N HIS A 369 12.29 6.82 -9.11
CA HIS A 369 11.89 7.36 -10.40
C HIS A 369 11.20 8.74 -10.33
N GLY A 370 11.36 9.45 -9.21
CA GLY A 370 10.95 10.85 -9.11
C GLY A 370 9.47 11.06 -8.78
N TYR A 371 8.80 10.08 -8.14
CA TYR A 371 7.53 10.34 -7.48
C TYR A 371 7.77 11.28 -6.30
N ARG A 372 7.74 12.59 -6.55
CA ARG A 372 7.50 13.59 -5.52
C ARG A 372 5.99 13.73 -5.37
N PRO A 373 5.44 13.70 -4.15
CA PRO A 373 4.09 14.19 -3.90
C PRO A 373 3.96 15.55 -4.57
N SER A 374 2.92 15.72 -5.37
CA SER A 374 2.73 16.88 -6.24
C SER A 374 2.76 18.19 -5.44
N ASP A 375 3.88 18.90 -5.50
CA ASP A 375 3.91 20.35 -5.35
C ASP A 375 3.17 20.93 -6.56
N ILE A 376 2.00 21.50 -6.31
CA ILE A 376 1.21 22.24 -7.31
C ILE A 376 1.93 23.57 -7.55
N ALA A 377 2.84 23.60 -8.51
CA ALA A 377 3.18 24.79 -9.27
C ALA A 377 3.87 24.37 -10.57
N GLN A 378 3.12 24.36 -11.68
CA GLN A 378 3.74 24.47 -13.00
C GLN A 378 3.55 25.89 -13.52
N ALA A 379 4.65 26.52 -13.92
CA ALA A 379 4.71 27.46 -15.03
C ALA A 379 6.13 27.41 -15.68
N PRO A 380 6.28 27.75 -16.97
CA PRO A 380 7.12 27.03 -17.96
C PRO A 380 8.57 27.54 -18.09
N PRO A 381 9.47 26.83 -18.82
CA PRO A 381 10.87 27.24 -19.06
C PRO A 381 10.94 28.33 -20.17
N PRO A 382 12.02 29.16 -20.31
CA PRO A 382 13.42 28.70 -20.43
C PRO A 382 14.57 29.62 -19.93
N SER A 383 15.79 29.05 -19.98
CA SER A 383 17.14 29.65 -20.22
C SER A 383 18.18 29.81 -19.08
N TYR A 384 19.15 28.86 -19.10
CA TYR A 384 20.63 29.01 -18.95
C TYR A 384 21.24 29.42 -17.56
N PRO A 385 22.58 29.38 -17.34
CA PRO A 385 23.26 28.37 -16.52
C PRO A 385 24.13 28.96 -15.39
N GLY A 386 24.56 28.10 -14.47
CA GLY A 386 25.72 28.36 -13.61
C GLY A 386 25.37 28.53 -12.13
N ALA A 387 25.83 27.57 -11.33
CA ALA A 387 26.50 27.80 -10.05
C ALA A 387 27.11 26.47 -9.60
N GLN A 388 28.45 26.45 -9.58
CA GLN A 388 29.28 25.47 -8.88
C GLN A 388 29.23 25.75 -7.35
N GLU A 389 29.99 24.93 -6.62
CA GLU A 389 30.32 24.94 -5.18
C GLU A 389 29.50 23.90 -4.40
N GLU A 390 30.00 22.69 -4.10
CA GLU A 390 31.22 22.30 -3.37
C GLU A 390 31.20 22.76 -1.91
N ILE A 391 30.74 21.87 -1.02
CA ILE A 391 31.20 21.82 0.38
C ILE A 391 31.45 20.34 0.73
N GLU A 392 32.73 20.00 0.74
CA GLU A 392 33.30 18.86 1.45
C GLU A 392 33.25 19.04 2.98
N ARG A 393 33.48 17.91 3.67
CA ARG A 393 34.07 17.70 5.02
C ARG A 393 33.10 17.10 6.04
N THR A 394 33.46 16.14 6.88
CA THR A 394 34.64 15.28 7.06
C THR A 394 34.18 14.16 8.01
N VAL A 395 34.57 12.92 7.73
CA VAL A 395 34.33 11.75 8.58
C VAL A 395 35.44 11.64 9.63
N VAL A 396 35.09 11.44 10.89
CA VAL A 396 36.01 11.06 11.98
C VAL A 396 35.66 9.64 12.43
N PRO A 397 36.62 8.68 12.51
CA PRO A 397 36.37 7.36 13.08
C PRO A 397 36.78 7.30 14.56
N PRO A 398 36.11 6.48 15.40
CA PRO A 398 36.62 6.19 16.72
C PRO A 398 37.56 4.97 16.75
N LEU A 399 38.54 5.08 17.65
CA LEU A 399 39.63 4.17 17.97
C LEU A 399 39.16 2.86 18.64
N ARG A 400 39.83 1.77 18.29
CA ARG A 400 39.89 0.50 19.05
C ARG A 400 40.83 0.61 20.25
N PRO A 401 40.67 -0.28 21.24
CA PRO A 401 41.83 -1.04 21.70
C PRO A 401 41.63 -2.57 21.70
N GLU A 402 42.79 -3.22 21.75
CA GLU A 402 43.19 -4.61 21.51
C GLU A 402 42.65 -5.69 22.49
N PRO A 403 42.78 -6.99 22.12
CA PRO A 403 42.29 -8.14 22.88
C PRO A 403 43.38 -8.84 23.72
N SER A 404 42.98 -9.68 24.66
CA SER A 404 43.86 -10.63 25.34
C SER A 404 43.21 -12.00 25.52
N HIS A 405 43.97 -13.04 25.11
CA HIS A 405 44.09 -14.39 25.67
C HIS A 405 42.83 -15.29 25.73
N GLU A 406 42.84 -16.60 25.47
CA GLU A 406 43.80 -17.62 25.03
C GLU A 406 42.99 -18.94 24.93
N ALA A 407 43.62 -19.96 24.32
CA ALA A 407 43.37 -21.41 24.52
C ALA A 407 42.25 -22.12 23.71
N SER A 408 42.68 -22.65 22.56
CA SER A 408 42.75 -24.10 22.23
C SER A 408 41.59 -25.04 22.63
N SER A 409 41.04 -25.81 21.67
CA SER A 409 41.30 -27.26 21.57
C SER A 409 40.54 -27.94 20.41
N SER A 410 41.33 -28.65 19.59
CA SER A 410 41.10 -29.89 18.82
C SER A 410 39.77 -30.21 18.13
N PHE A 411 39.90 -30.28 16.80
CA PHE A 411 39.29 -31.23 15.86
C PHE A 411 39.14 -32.67 16.38
N VAL A 412 37.97 -33.29 16.15
CA VAL A 412 37.85 -34.71 15.78
C VAL A 412 36.64 -34.87 14.84
N THR A 413 36.93 -35.31 13.61
CA THR A 413 35.96 -35.89 12.66
C THR A 413 35.80 -37.39 13.00
N PRO A 414 34.64 -37.99 12.73
CA PRO A 414 34.69 -39.21 11.95
C PRO A 414 33.71 -39.26 10.79
N MET A 415 34.14 -40.05 9.82
CA MET A 415 33.58 -40.37 8.53
C MET A 415 32.65 -41.60 8.61
N TYR A 416 31.74 -41.68 7.63
CA TYR A 416 31.04 -42.86 7.08
C TYR A 416 30.03 -43.64 7.96
N THR A 417 28.78 -43.74 7.50
CA THR A 417 28.33 -44.88 6.65
C THR A 417 26.90 -44.66 6.11
N GLU A 418 26.71 -45.06 4.85
CA GLU A 418 25.41 -45.27 4.20
C GLU A 418 24.63 -46.40 4.88
N ALA A 419 23.31 -46.24 4.98
CA ALA A 419 22.39 -47.37 4.93
C ALA A 419 21.05 -46.90 4.37
N MET A 420 20.70 -47.45 3.20
CA MET A 420 19.35 -47.48 2.68
C MET A 420 18.43 -48.22 3.66
N TYR A 421 17.25 -47.68 3.94
CA TYR A 421 16.06 -48.48 4.18
C TYR A 421 14.85 -47.74 3.62
N SER A 422 14.31 -48.28 2.53
CA SER A 422 12.93 -48.09 2.12
C SER A 422 12.07 -49.00 2.98
N GLU A 423 11.05 -48.49 3.66
CA GLU A 423 9.91 -49.32 4.06
C GLU A 423 8.67 -48.46 4.35
N SER A 424 7.65 -48.73 3.54
CA SER A 424 6.21 -48.69 3.79
C SER A 424 5.62 -47.74 4.85
N LEU A 425 4.85 -46.76 4.35
CA LEU A 425 3.73 -46.12 5.04
C LEU A 425 2.60 -47.13 5.31
N PRO A 426 1.96 -47.12 6.49
CA PRO A 426 0.63 -47.68 6.64
C PRO A 426 -0.44 -46.59 6.51
N ASP A 427 -1.52 -46.96 5.83
CA ASP A 427 -2.78 -46.23 5.72
C ASP A 427 -3.35 -45.91 7.11
N ILE A 428 -3.59 -44.62 7.39
CA ILE A 428 -4.38 -44.19 8.54
C ILE A 428 -5.78 -43.84 8.05
N GLU A 429 -6.70 -44.73 8.40
CA GLU A 429 -8.14 -44.58 8.26
C GLU A 429 -8.63 -43.28 8.93
N ARG A 430 -9.36 -42.47 8.17
CA ARG A 430 -10.12 -41.33 8.68
C ARG A 430 -11.35 -41.85 9.41
N SER A 431 -11.27 -41.95 10.73
CA SER A 431 -12.44 -42.06 11.61
C SER A 431 -13.00 -40.66 11.88
N ALA A 432 -14.26 -40.47 11.50
CA ALA A 432 -15.06 -39.28 11.79
C ALA A 432 -15.79 -39.47 13.12
N MET A 433 -15.65 -38.51 14.05
CA MET A 433 -16.53 -38.31 15.20
C MET A 433 -16.50 -36.83 15.65
N PRO A 434 -17.53 -36.34 16.38
CA PRO A 434 -18.11 -35.02 16.18
C PRO A 434 -17.62 -33.94 17.17
N LEU A 435 -18.05 -32.70 16.86
CA LEU A 435 -17.95 -31.48 17.66
C LEU A 435 -18.40 -31.66 19.11
N GLU A 436 -17.54 -31.31 20.06
CA GLU A 436 -17.93 -30.88 21.40
C GLU A 436 -17.44 -29.45 21.66
N ALA A 437 -18.39 -28.59 22.00
CA ALA A 437 -18.18 -27.21 22.42
C ALA A 437 -17.72 -27.18 23.89
N TYR A 438 -16.65 -26.43 24.17
CA TYR A 438 -16.27 -26.09 25.54
C TYR A 438 -16.51 -24.60 25.80
N VAL A 439 -17.36 -24.35 26.79
CA VAL A 439 -17.51 -23.07 27.49
C VAL A 439 -16.45 -23.06 28.59
N VAL A 440 -15.60 -22.03 28.64
CA VAL A 440 -14.70 -21.80 29.78
C VAL A 440 -14.89 -20.36 30.25
N VAL A 441 -15.17 -20.27 31.55
CA VAL A 441 -15.44 -19.08 32.38
C VAL A 441 -14.21 -18.21 32.54
#